data_AF-A0AAV2MY67-F1
#
_entry.id   AF-A0AAV2MY67-F1
#
_cell.length_a   1.000
_cell.length_b   1.000
_cell.length_c   1.000
_cell.angle_alpha   90.00
_cell.angle_beta   90.00
_cell.angle_gamma   90.00
#
_symmetry.space_group_name_H-M   'P 1'
#
loop_
_entity.id
_entity.type
_entity.pdbx_description
1 polymer ?
#
loop_
_entity_poly.entity_id
_entity_poly.type
_entity_poly.pdbx_seq_one_letter_code
_entity_poly.pdbx_strand_id
1 'polypeptide(L)' 'MSEIPQDQIVKLHPTYYLPHHAVTKESSTTTKVKVVFDGLCKTSTGLSINHVQHIGPRIQDELFYHLIRFR' A
#
# COMPACT_ATOMS: atom_id res chain seq x y z
N MET A 1 14.93 1.12 5.30
CA MET A 1 13.74 1.84 5.81
C MET A 1 14.24 2.73 6.93
N SER A 2 14.19 4.05 6.77
CA SER A 2 14.65 4.98 7.82
C SER A 2 13.47 5.39 8.67
N GLU A 3 13.65 5.35 9.99
CA GLU A 3 12.67 5.92 10.92
C GLU A 3 12.63 7.43 10.74
N ILE A 4 11.43 8.01 10.85
CA ILE A 4 11.25 9.47 10.80
C ILE A 4 11.70 10.01 12.16
N PRO A 5 12.68 10.93 12.20
CA PRO A 5 13.10 11.58 13.44
C PRO A 5 11.92 12.26 14.15
N GLN A 6 11.87 12.16 15.49
CA GLN A 6 10.71 12.60 16.28
C GLN A 6 10.45 14.11 16.19
N ASP A 7 11.48 14.89 15.90
CA ASP A 7 11.46 16.34 15.65
C ASP A 7 10.76 16.72 14.34
N GLN A 8 10.67 15.80 13.38
CA GLN A 8 9.99 16.02 12.10
C GLN A 8 8.53 15.54 12.09
N ILE A 9 8.06 14.96 13.19
CA ILE A 9 6.67 14.53 13.31
C ILE A 9 5.79 15.76 13.51
N VAL A 10 4.97 16.07 12.50
CA VAL A 10 3.97 17.15 12.60
C VAL A 10 2.87 16.69 13.56
N LYS A 11 2.85 17.28 14.77
CA LYS A 11 1.91 16.93 15.85
C LYS A 11 0.58 17.70 15.82
N LEU A 12 0.35 18.53 14.81
CA LEU A 12 -0.85 19.37 14.76
C LEU A 12 -2.14 18.53 14.66
N HIS A 13 -2.05 17.33 14.07
CA HIS A 13 -3.13 16.36 13.93
C HIS A 13 -2.64 14.92 14.15
N PRO A 14 -3.55 13.95 14.38
CA PRO A 14 -3.20 12.54 14.33
C PRO A 14 -2.58 12.18 12.97
N THR A 15 -1.28 11.86 12.99
CA THR A 15 -0.51 11.56 11.78
C THR A 15 -0.17 10.07 11.75
N TYR A 16 -0.32 9.45 10.58
CA TYR A 16 0.09 8.08 10.33
C TYR A 16 1.02 8.03 9.12
N TYR A 17 2.15 7.33 9.26
CA TYR A 17 3.13 7.15 8.20
C TYR A 17 3.08 5.71 7.71
N LEU A 18 2.94 5.56 6.38
CA LEU A 18 3.10 4.26 5.74
C LEU A 18 4.57 4.05 5.40
N PRO A 19 5.17 2.93 5.83
CA PRO A 19 6.49 2.57 5.36
C PRO A 19 6.46 2.43 3.84
N HIS A 20 7.51 2.89 3.18
CA HIS A 20 7.57 2.88 1.73
C HIS A 20 8.92 2.39 1.22
N HIS A 21 8.90 1.84 0.01
CA HIS A 21 10.05 1.32 -0.69
C HIS A 21 10.04 1.84 -2.14
N ALA A 22 11.10 2.54 -2.53
CA ALA A 22 11.27 3.01 -3.90
C ALA A 22 11.81 1.89 -4.79
N VAL A 23 11.05 1.58 -5.84
CA VAL A 23 11.38 0.60 -6.87
C VAL A 23 11.77 1.33 -8.15
N THR A 24 13.02 1.18 -8.56
CA THR A 24 13.52 1.79 -9.80
C THR A 24 13.29 0.84 -10.98
N LYS A 25 12.61 1.32 -12.02
CA LYS A 25 12.50 0.68 -13.33
C LYS A 25 13.16 1.57 -14.37
N GLU A 26 14.45 1.36 -14.58
CA GLU A 26 15.28 2.17 -15.47
C GLU A 26 14.80 2.17 -16.93
N SER A 27 14.19 1.07 -17.37
CA SER A 27 13.61 0.92 -18.71
C SER A 27 12.31 1.70 -18.94
N SER A 28 11.75 2.33 -17.91
CA SER A 28 10.53 3.12 -18.02
C SER A 28 10.81 4.51 -18.59
N THR A 29 10.16 4.87 -19.70
CA THR A 29 10.35 6.16 -20.37
C THR A 29 9.73 7.32 -19.60
N THR A 30 8.58 7.10 -18.95
CA THR A 30 7.80 8.18 -18.29
C THR A 30 8.09 8.29 -16.80
N THR A 31 8.17 7.16 -16.09
CA THR A 31 8.38 7.15 -14.64
C THR A 31 9.36 6.06 -14.25
N LYS A 32 10.61 6.46 -13.96
CA LYS A 32 11.70 5.55 -13.59
C LYS A 32 11.61 5.04 -12.15
N VAL A 33 10.89 5.71 -11.25
CA VAL A 33 10.77 5.31 -9.84
C VAL A 33 9.31 5.15 -9.45
N LYS A 34 8.96 4.01 -8.86
CA LYS A 34 7.63 3.73 -8.28
C LYS A 34 7.76 3.55 -6.77
N VAL A 35 6.83 4.10 -6.01
CA VAL A 35 6.82 3.94 -4.54
C VAL A 35 5.83 2.85 -4.16
N VAL A 36 6.30 1.84 -3.43
CA VAL A 36 5.47 0.78 -2.85
C VAL A 36 5.27 1.09 -1.38
N PHE A 37 4.02 1.13 -0.92
CA PHE A 37 3.68 1.35 0.48
C PHE A 37 3.33 0.01 1.15
N ASP A 38 3.83 -0.21 2.37
CA ASP A 38 3.50 -1.38 3.18
C ASP A 38 2.24 -1.11 4.01
N GLY A 39 1.10 -1.67 3.57
CA GLY A 39 -0.17 -1.58 4.28
C GLY A 39 -0.36 -2.57 5.44
N LEU A 40 0.61 -3.45 5.68
CA LEU A 40 0.56 -4.44 6.77
C LEU A 40 1.27 -3.94 8.03
N CYS A 41 2.10 -2.90 7.92
CA CYS A 41 2.80 -2.33 9.06
C CYS A 41 1.81 -1.82 10.12
N LYS A 42 1.92 -2.38 11.33
CA LYS A 42 1.07 -2.02 12.45
C LYS A 42 1.47 -0.66 13.02
N THR A 43 0.46 0.12 13.38
CA THR A 43 0.65 1.41 14.06
C THR A 43 0.86 1.20 15.57
N SER A 44 0.99 2.28 16.33
CA SER A 44 0.96 2.26 17.80
C SER A 44 -0.32 1.65 18.39
N THR A 45 -1.42 1.58 17.62
CA THR A 45 -2.67 0.92 18.02
C THR A 45 -2.67 -0.59 17.77
N GLY A 46 -1.62 -1.14 17.14
CA GLY A 46 -1.55 -2.55 16.77
C GLY A 46 -2.36 -2.93 15.51
N LEU A 47 -3.12 -1.99 14.94
CA LEU A 47 -3.83 -2.15 13.67
C LEU A 47 -2.99 -1.65 12.49
N SER A 48 -3.22 -2.19 11.29
CA SER A 48 -2.64 -1.66 10.05
C SER A 48 -3.73 -1.08 9.15
N ILE A 49 -3.36 -0.34 8.10
CA ILE A 49 -4.34 0.24 7.17
C ILE A 49 -5.24 -0.84 6.54
N ASN A 50 -4.70 -2.00 6.20
CA ASN A 50 -5.47 -3.12 5.63
C ASN A 50 -6.52 -3.68 6.60
N HIS A 51 -6.34 -3.51 7.91
CA HIS A 51 -7.31 -3.97 8.92
C HIS A 51 -8.49 -3.01 9.11
N VAL A 52 -8.31 -1.72 8.79
CA VAL A 52 -9.32 -0.67 9.04
C VAL A 52 -10.06 -0.22 7.77
N GLN A 53 -9.60 -0.67 6.60
CA GLN A 53 -10.30 -0.40 5.34
C GLN A 53 -11.62 -1.18 5.27
N HIS A 54 -12.65 -0.51 4.75
CA HIS A 54 -13.93 -1.16 4.47
C HIS A 54 -13.77 -2.15 3.32
N ILE A 55 -14.06 -3.43 3.59
CA ILE A 55 -14.01 -4.48 2.56
C ILE A 55 -15.29 -4.37 1.71
N GLY A 56 -15.12 -3.99 0.44
CA GLY A 56 -16.21 -3.99 -0.54
C GLY A 56 -16.60 -5.41 -0.97
N PRO A 57 -17.77 -5.59 -1.59
CA PRO A 57 -18.15 -6.88 -2.17
C PRO A 57 -17.18 -7.25 -3.31
N ARG A 58 -16.95 -8.55 -3.49
CA ARG A 58 -16.15 -9.05 -4.61
C ARG A 58 -16.91 -8.86 -5.92
N ILE A 59 -16.40 -8.00 -6.80
CA ILE A 59 -17.02 -7.69 -8.10
C ILE A 59 -16.59 -8.68 -9.19
N GLN A 60 -15.36 -9.21 -9.10
CA GLN A 60 -14.80 -10.10 -10.12
C GLN A 60 -15.13 -11.56 -9.82
N ASP A 61 -15.62 -12.28 -10.82
CA ASP A 61 -15.84 -13.74 -10.75
C ASP A 61 -14.53 -14.49 -10.47
N GLU A 62 -14.64 -15.74 -10.03
CA GLU A 62 -13.47 -16.62 -9.92
C GLU A 62 -12.72 -16.72 -11.25
N LEU A 63 -11.39 -16.78 -11.15
CA LEU A 63 -10.53 -16.94 -12.32
C LEU A 63 -10.93 -18.17 -13.13
N PHE A 64 -11.38 -19.24 -12.45
CA PHE A 64 -11.89 -20.45 -13.09
C PHE A 64 -13.01 -20.19 -14.10
N TYR A 65 -13.99 -19.35 -13.75
CA TYR A 65 -15.11 -19.03 -14.64
C TYR A 65 -14.67 -18.28 -15.90
N HIS A 66 -13.61 -17.47 -15.78
CA HIS A 66 -13.04 -16.80 -16.93
C HIS A 66 -12.32 -17.81 -17.82
N LEU A 67 -11.49 -18.69 -17.26
CA LEU A 67 -10.70 -19.69 -17.98
C LEU A 67 -11.57 -20.62 -18.82
N ILE A 68 -12.70 -21.10 -18.29
CA ILE A 68 -13.60 -22.01 -19.03
C ILE A 68 -14.44 -21.31 -20.12
N ARG A 69 -14.52 -19.97 -20.10
CA ARG A 69 -15.30 -19.18 -21.07
C ARG A 69 -14.47 -18.70 -22.27
N PHE A 70 -13.13 -18.77 -22.19
CA PHE A 70 -12.29 -18.52 -23.35
C PHE A 70 -12.52 -19.63 -24.39
N ARG A 71 -13.27 -19.30 -25.45
CA ARG A 71 -13.46 -20.12 -26.66
C ARG A 71 -12.61 -19.57 -27.78
#